data_AF-A0A8X8YHE8-F1
#
_entry.id   AF-A0A8X8YHE8-F1
#
_cell.length_a   1.000
_cell.length_b   1.000
_cell.length_c   1.000
_cell.angle_alpha   90.00
_cell.angle_beta   90.00
_cell.angle_gamma   90.00
#
_symmetry.space_group_name_H-M   'P 1'
#
loop_
_entity.id
_entity.type
_entity.pdbx_description
1 polymer ?
#
loop_
_entity_poly.entity_id
_entity_poly.type
_entity_poly.pdbx_seq_one_letter_code
_entity_poly.pdbx_strand_id
1 'polypeptide(L)'
;MLSPNKMQSSPSPSSGKQAAFSDECWSEDASDTENFVKTLYRIRGKGVRPDHIASIITHYASKCLPALAGDDDTQPAAGSGAAASRRKKRRFIETLVGILPQEKDSVPCGFLLRAMRVAGEAGTEAGCREEIERRAARQLDQAPLKELAALDFEAVVRLVRRFLSEEEVSRSGAALSKVARLVHSYLAEAAVDRNLTLPQFVALASAVPCHARATDDGIYRAIDIYIKAHPGLSKQERKNLCMLMESRKLSTEACLHAAQNERLPVRAVIRVLLSEQDKLSRHIDWSGSLAGPRIPGVGLAAPVRCLSKREVRQQIEMRRLKEDVAILQRQCLIMERQIEKLLEKKKGYFSWKRLGGAVFKASKIGETVVGASSPFHSGGSRT
;
A
#
# COMPACT_ATOMS: atom_id res chain seq x y z
N MET A 1 44.45 -63.43 0.79
CA MET A 1 43.56 -64.00 -0.25
C MET A 1 42.22 -64.34 0.39
N LEU A 2 41.16 -63.72 -0.14
CA LEU A 2 39.77 -64.19 -0.23
C LEU A 2 38.99 -64.61 1.04
N SER A 3 38.15 -63.66 1.47
CA SER A 3 36.78 -63.76 2.00
C SER A 3 36.48 -64.38 3.38
N PRO A 4 35.60 -63.71 4.14
CA PRO A 4 34.59 -64.40 4.93
C PRO A 4 33.17 -64.02 4.51
N ASN A 5 32.46 -65.06 4.09
CA ASN A 5 31.11 -65.51 4.43
C ASN A 5 30.00 -64.54 4.90
N LYS A 6 28.81 -64.85 4.38
CA LYS A 6 27.52 -64.16 4.47
C LYS A 6 26.53 -65.05 5.26
N MET A 7 25.88 -64.54 6.31
CA MET A 7 24.59 -65.01 6.86
C MET A 7 23.93 -63.83 7.61
N GLN A 8 22.91 -63.20 7.04
CA GLN A 8 21.46 -63.45 7.23
C GLN A 8 20.87 -62.93 8.55
N SER A 9 20.07 -61.86 8.46
CA SER A 9 18.75 -61.77 9.10
C SER A 9 17.86 -60.78 8.32
N SER A 10 16.58 -61.10 8.25
CA SER A 10 15.46 -60.41 7.56
C SER A 10 14.40 -60.03 8.63
N PRO A 11 13.21 -59.47 8.33
CA PRO A 11 12.82 -58.35 7.45
C PRO A 11 11.86 -57.29 8.10
N SER A 12 11.67 -56.14 7.41
CA SER A 12 10.48 -55.22 7.35
C SER A 12 10.04 -54.41 8.61
N PRO A 13 9.32 -53.24 8.49
CA PRO A 13 8.48 -52.82 7.37
C PRO A 13 8.60 -51.36 6.86
N SER A 14 7.99 -51.21 5.68
CA SER A 14 7.56 -50.03 4.94
C SER A 14 7.00 -48.86 5.76
N SER A 15 7.24 -47.63 5.29
CA SER A 15 6.19 -46.79 4.70
C SER A 15 6.69 -45.38 4.44
N GLY A 16 6.51 -44.88 3.22
CA GLY A 16 6.81 -43.51 2.85
C GLY A 16 7.19 -43.36 1.37
N LYS A 17 6.43 -43.95 0.45
CA LYS A 17 6.51 -43.57 -0.97
C LYS A 17 5.93 -42.17 -1.09
N GLN A 18 6.78 -41.15 -0.91
CA GLN A 18 6.58 -39.88 -1.60
C GLN A 18 6.71 -40.22 -3.09
N ALA A 19 5.57 -40.20 -3.79
CA ALA A 19 5.56 -40.24 -5.23
C ALA A 19 6.31 -38.99 -5.71
N ALA A 20 7.55 -39.18 -6.14
CA ALA A 20 8.30 -38.21 -6.89
C ALA A 20 7.49 -37.91 -8.17
N PHE A 21 6.74 -36.81 -8.12
CA PHE A 21 6.07 -36.26 -9.28
C PHE A 21 7.17 -35.69 -10.18
N SER A 22 7.42 -36.38 -11.29
CA SER A 22 8.44 -36.06 -12.28
C SER A 22 8.30 -34.64 -12.84
N ASP A 23 9.48 -34.09 -13.19
CA ASP A 23 9.82 -32.69 -13.33
C ASP A 23 9.56 -32.08 -14.74
N GLU A 24 8.61 -32.63 -15.50
CA GLU A 24 8.36 -32.17 -16.89
C GLU A 24 6.87 -31.97 -17.16
N CYS A 25 6.29 -30.91 -16.56
CA CYS A 25 4.87 -30.60 -16.67
C CYS A 25 4.46 -30.04 -18.04
N TRP A 26 5.41 -29.67 -18.91
CA TRP A 26 5.09 -29.16 -20.26
C TRP A 26 4.66 -30.23 -21.27
N SER A 27 4.85 -31.52 -20.94
CA SER A 27 4.40 -32.65 -21.76
C SER A 27 2.95 -33.08 -21.51
N GLU A 28 2.26 -32.53 -20.50
CA GLU A 28 0.91 -32.98 -20.11
C GLU A 28 -0.07 -32.94 -21.31
N ASP A 29 -0.69 -34.08 -21.58
CA ASP A 29 -1.72 -34.23 -22.60
C ASP A 29 -2.97 -33.44 -22.18
N ALA A 30 -3.78 -32.99 -23.14
CA ALA A 30 -5.03 -32.27 -22.85
C ALA A 30 -5.95 -33.05 -21.88
N SER A 31 -5.83 -34.38 -21.87
CA SER A 31 -6.49 -35.29 -20.94
C SER A 31 -6.18 -35.02 -19.47
N ASP A 32 -4.94 -34.64 -19.12
CA ASP A 32 -4.55 -34.42 -17.73
C ASP A 32 -5.16 -33.14 -17.17
N THR A 33 -5.18 -32.08 -17.97
CA THR A 33 -5.91 -30.85 -17.63
C THR A 33 -7.41 -31.13 -17.48
N GLU A 34 -8.02 -31.90 -18.39
CA GLU A 34 -9.44 -32.26 -18.28
C GLU A 34 -9.75 -33.11 -17.04
N ASN A 35 -8.88 -34.06 -16.70
CA ASN A 35 -9.00 -34.89 -15.50
C ASN A 35 -8.85 -34.06 -14.22
N PHE A 36 -7.93 -33.09 -14.22
CA PHE A 36 -7.79 -32.13 -13.14
C PHE A 36 -9.05 -31.28 -12.97
N VAL A 37 -9.61 -30.75 -14.06
CA VAL A 37 -10.86 -29.97 -14.05
C VAL A 37 -12.03 -30.80 -13.50
N LYS A 38 -12.21 -32.05 -13.94
CA LYS A 38 -13.23 -32.98 -13.40
C LYS A 38 -13.05 -33.21 -11.90
N THR A 39 -11.80 -33.39 -11.46
CA THR A 39 -11.47 -33.57 -10.05
C THR A 39 -11.83 -32.33 -9.23
N LEU A 40 -11.54 -31.13 -9.75
CA LEU A 40 -11.91 -29.87 -9.12
C LEU A 40 -13.42 -29.69 -8.99
N TYR A 41 -14.21 -30.05 -10.00
CA TYR A 41 -15.68 -30.02 -9.90
C TYR A 41 -16.19 -30.94 -8.79
N ARG A 42 -15.59 -32.13 -8.65
CA ARG A 42 -15.93 -33.06 -7.55
C ARG A 42 -15.54 -32.52 -6.18
N ILE A 43 -14.40 -31.82 -6.08
CA ILE A 43 -13.95 -31.16 -4.84
C ILE A 43 -14.87 -29.98 -4.49
N ARG A 44 -15.27 -29.18 -5.48
CA ARG A 44 -16.22 -28.06 -5.30
C ARG A 44 -17.58 -28.56 -4.80
N GLY A 45 -18.07 -29.70 -5.32
CA GLY A 45 -19.30 -30.34 -4.86
C GLY A 45 -19.28 -30.81 -3.41
N LYS A 46 -18.10 -30.95 -2.80
CA LYS A 46 -17.92 -31.28 -1.38
C LYS A 46 -17.92 -30.05 -0.45
N GLY A 47 -18.11 -28.84 -0.99
CA GLY A 47 -18.17 -27.61 -0.20
C GLY A 47 -16.80 -27.10 0.30
N VAL A 48 -15.71 -27.44 -0.40
CA VAL A 48 -14.37 -26.91 -0.06
C VAL A 48 -14.33 -25.40 -0.29
N ARG A 49 -13.72 -24.66 0.65
CA ARG A 49 -13.58 -23.20 0.56
C ARG A 49 -12.88 -22.75 -0.74
N PRO A 50 -13.32 -21.63 -1.35
CA PRO A 50 -12.77 -21.15 -2.62
C PRO A 50 -11.28 -20.81 -2.53
N ASP A 51 -10.79 -20.33 -1.38
CA ASP A 51 -9.37 -20.01 -1.18
C ASP A 51 -8.45 -21.23 -1.31
N HIS A 52 -8.88 -22.38 -0.80
CA HIS A 52 -8.12 -23.63 -0.93
C HIS A 52 -8.15 -24.14 -2.37
N ILE A 53 -9.30 -24.02 -3.04
CA ILE A 53 -9.45 -24.35 -4.46
C ILE A 53 -8.53 -23.45 -5.30
N ALA A 54 -8.50 -22.15 -5.03
CA ALA A 54 -7.61 -21.21 -5.68
C ALA A 54 -6.14 -21.56 -5.45
N SER A 55 -5.75 -21.96 -4.24
CA SER A 55 -4.39 -22.40 -3.93
C SER A 55 -3.99 -23.64 -4.73
N ILE A 56 -4.88 -24.65 -4.83
CA ILE A 56 -4.64 -25.86 -5.62
C ILE A 56 -4.49 -25.52 -7.10
N ILE A 57 -5.39 -24.68 -7.64
CA ILE A 57 -5.34 -24.23 -9.04
C ILE A 57 -4.05 -23.45 -9.30
N THR A 58 -3.68 -22.53 -8.41
CA THR A 58 -2.47 -21.71 -8.54
C THR A 58 -1.22 -22.58 -8.53
N HIS A 59 -1.15 -23.56 -7.62
CA HIS A 59 -0.02 -24.47 -7.53
C HIS A 59 0.09 -25.36 -8.77
N TYR A 60 -1.03 -25.93 -9.23
CA TYR A 60 -1.07 -26.70 -10.48
C TYR A 60 -0.66 -25.82 -11.67
N ALA A 61 -1.23 -24.63 -11.80
CA ALA A 61 -0.92 -23.69 -12.88
C ALA A 61 0.55 -23.28 -12.91
N SER A 62 1.18 -23.00 -11.77
CA SER A 62 2.60 -22.68 -11.68
C SER A 62 3.49 -23.86 -12.08
N LYS A 63 3.06 -25.10 -11.80
CA LYS A 63 3.75 -26.30 -12.24
C LYS A 63 3.64 -26.47 -13.77
N CYS A 64 2.45 -26.33 -14.33
CA CYS A 64 2.20 -26.45 -15.77
C CYS A 64 2.81 -25.30 -16.57
N LEU A 65 2.91 -24.11 -15.99
CA LEU A 65 3.46 -22.94 -16.63
C LEU A 65 4.38 -22.19 -15.65
N PRO A 66 5.71 -22.41 -15.72
CA PRO A 66 6.68 -21.74 -14.85
C PRO A 66 6.61 -20.20 -14.92
N ALA A 67 6.17 -19.64 -16.06
CA ALA A 67 5.90 -18.20 -16.20
C ALA A 67 4.84 -17.67 -15.20
N LEU A 68 3.99 -18.53 -14.64
CA LEU A 68 3.04 -18.19 -13.57
C LEU A 68 3.63 -18.35 -12.16
N ALA A 69 4.81 -18.96 -12.01
CA ALA A 69 5.52 -19.11 -10.74
C ALA A 69 6.28 -17.85 -10.33
N GLY A 70 6.66 -16.98 -11.29
CA GLY A 70 7.33 -15.70 -11.04
C GLY A 70 8.85 -15.70 -11.28
N ASP A 71 9.39 -16.78 -11.85
CA ASP A 71 10.80 -16.90 -12.27
C ASP A 71 10.94 -16.42 -13.73
N ASP A 72 11.72 -15.36 -13.91
CA ASP A 72 11.92 -14.67 -15.20
C ASP A 72 12.93 -15.38 -16.13
N ASP A 73 13.49 -16.52 -15.72
CA ASP A 73 14.55 -17.22 -16.45
C ASP A 73 14.07 -17.98 -17.70
N THR A 74 12.84 -17.75 -18.16
CA THR A 74 12.33 -18.47 -19.34
C THR A 74 12.77 -17.77 -20.62
N GLN A 75 13.93 -18.19 -21.17
CA GLN A 75 14.34 -17.81 -22.52
C GLN A 75 13.23 -18.11 -23.54
N PRO A 76 12.98 -17.20 -24.51
CA PRO A 76 12.04 -17.46 -25.58
C PRO A 76 12.62 -18.54 -26.50
N ALA A 77 12.04 -19.74 -26.46
CA ALA A 77 12.33 -20.81 -27.43
C ALA A 77 11.83 -20.37 -28.82
N ALA A 78 12.69 -19.68 -29.58
CA ALA A 78 12.46 -19.28 -30.95
C ALA A 78 12.68 -20.49 -31.88
N GLY A 79 11.59 -21.15 -32.26
CA GLY A 79 11.60 -22.25 -33.22
C GLY A 79 10.18 -22.53 -33.76
N SER A 80 10.08 -23.30 -34.86
CA SER A 80 8.83 -23.66 -35.54
C SER A 80 7.73 -24.25 -34.62
N GLY A 81 8.11 -24.86 -33.49
CA GLY A 81 7.19 -25.34 -32.45
C GLY A 81 6.54 -24.25 -31.56
N ALA A 82 6.98 -23.00 -31.66
CA ALA A 82 6.50 -21.90 -30.81
C ALA A 82 5.01 -21.58 -31.03
N ALA A 83 4.50 -21.74 -32.25
CA ALA A 83 3.08 -21.50 -32.54
C ALA A 83 2.17 -22.56 -31.91
N ALA A 84 2.56 -23.83 -31.95
CA ALA A 84 1.84 -24.93 -31.29
C ALA A 84 1.89 -24.78 -29.76
N SER A 85 3.08 -24.45 -29.22
CA SER A 85 3.26 -24.13 -27.80
C SER A 85 2.40 -22.94 -27.38
N ARG A 86 2.35 -21.86 -28.17
CA ARG A 86 1.50 -20.68 -27.92
C ARG A 86 0.01 -21.04 -27.91
N ARG A 87 -0.47 -21.87 -28.84
CA ARG A 87 -1.86 -22.36 -28.86
C ARG A 87 -2.19 -23.21 -27.63
N LYS A 88 -1.28 -24.09 -27.19
CA LYS A 88 -1.43 -24.88 -25.96
C LYS A 88 -1.52 -23.97 -24.73
N LYS A 89 -0.61 -23.00 -24.61
CA LYS A 89 -0.61 -21.97 -23.55
C LYS A 89 -1.92 -21.17 -23.54
N ARG A 90 -2.39 -20.74 -24.71
CA ARG A 90 -3.67 -20.03 -24.86
C ARG A 90 -4.85 -20.83 -24.32
N ARG A 91 -5.03 -22.08 -24.78
CA ARG A 91 -6.13 -22.95 -24.34
C ARG A 91 -6.04 -23.24 -22.83
N PHE A 92 -4.83 -23.44 -22.32
CA PHE A 92 -4.62 -23.67 -20.90
C PHE A 92 -5.06 -22.47 -20.05
N ILE A 93 -4.65 -21.26 -20.43
CA ILE A 93 -5.06 -20.02 -19.75
C ILE A 93 -6.58 -19.83 -19.82
N GLU A 94 -7.21 -20.05 -20.98
CA GLU A 94 -8.67 -19.96 -21.14
C GLU A 94 -9.41 -20.94 -20.21
N THR A 95 -8.94 -22.18 -20.12
CA THR A 95 -9.46 -23.18 -19.17
C THR A 95 -9.23 -22.76 -17.72
N LEU A 96 -8.03 -22.26 -17.39
CA LEU A 96 -7.70 -21.77 -16.04
C LEU A 96 -8.66 -20.66 -15.59
N VAL A 97 -8.92 -19.67 -16.45
CA VAL A 97 -9.83 -18.56 -16.13
C VAL A 97 -11.26 -19.04 -15.90
N GLY A 98 -11.69 -20.06 -16.64
CA GLY A 98 -12.99 -20.71 -16.45
C GLY A 98 -13.13 -21.43 -15.11
N ILE A 99 -12.06 -22.05 -14.60
CA ILE A 99 -12.10 -22.80 -13.33
C ILE A 99 -11.77 -21.96 -12.10
N LEU A 100 -11.04 -20.86 -12.25
CA LEU A 100 -10.62 -20.00 -11.15
C LEU A 100 -11.85 -19.48 -10.37
N PRO A 101 -11.82 -19.52 -9.02
CA PRO A 101 -12.86 -18.95 -8.18
C PRO A 101 -13.16 -17.49 -8.53
N GLN A 102 -14.43 -17.10 -8.41
CA GLN A 102 -14.90 -15.75 -8.75
C GLN A 102 -14.96 -14.84 -7.52
N GLU A 103 -14.86 -15.41 -6.33
CA GLU A 103 -14.82 -14.68 -5.07
C GLU A 103 -13.60 -13.75 -5.00
N LYS A 104 -13.81 -12.57 -4.42
CA LYS A 104 -12.74 -11.61 -4.20
C LYS A 104 -11.73 -12.18 -3.20
N ASP A 105 -10.45 -11.88 -3.39
CA ASP A 105 -9.34 -12.24 -2.49
C ASP A 105 -9.02 -13.75 -2.40
N SER A 106 -9.76 -14.64 -3.09
CA SER A 106 -9.43 -16.07 -3.12
C SER A 106 -8.17 -16.37 -3.93
N VAL A 107 -7.91 -15.60 -5.00
CA VAL A 107 -6.74 -15.79 -5.87
C VAL A 107 -5.77 -14.63 -5.66
N PRO A 108 -4.47 -14.87 -5.38
CA PRO A 108 -3.50 -13.80 -5.18
C PRO A 108 -3.41 -12.84 -6.38
N CYS A 109 -3.37 -11.52 -6.12
CA CYS A 109 -3.30 -10.50 -7.18
C CYS A 109 -2.07 -10.68 -8.09
N GLY A 110 -0.90 -10.99 -7.52
CA GLY A 110 0.32 -11.24 -8.30
C GLY A 110 0.16 -12.38 -9.32
N PHE A 111 -0.57 -13.45 -8.96
CA PHE A 111 -0.87 -14.53 -9.89
C PHE A 111 -1.78 -14.07 -11.04
N LEU A 112 -2.80 -13.26 -10.75
CA LEU A 112 -3.66 -12.69 -11.79
C LEU A 112 -2.89 -11.77 -12.74
N LEU A 113 -1.96 -10.97 -12.24
CA LEU A 113 -1.11 -10.11 -13.07
C LEU A 113 -0.18 -10.93 -13.99
N ARG A 114 0.43 -12.00 -13.46
CA ARG A 114 1.21 -12.93 -14.29
C ARG A 114 0.34 -13.65 -15.33
N ALA A 115 -0.84 -14.12 -14.93
CA ALA A 115 -1.79 -14.73 -15.85
C ALA A 115 -2.22 -13.74 -16.96
N MET A 116 -2.42 -12.46 -16.63
CA MET A 116 -2.73 -11.42 -17.60
C MET A 116 -1.59 -11.18 -18.57
N ARG A 117 -0.34 -11.15 -18.10
CA ARG A 117 0.87 -11.03 -18.95
C ARG A 117 0.92 -12.18 -19.97
N VAL A 118 0.87 -13.42 -19.47
CA VAL A 118 0.88 -14.62 -20.30
C VAL A 118 -0.30 -14.65 -21.28
N ALA A 119 -1.49 -14.23 -20.84
CA ALA A 119 -2.69 -14.17 -21.67
C ALA A 119 -2.53 -13.19 -22.85
N GLY A 120 -1.82 -12.07 -22.63
CA GLY A 120 -1.44 -11.09 -23.66
C GLY A 120 -0.47 -11.68 -24.67
N GLU A 121 0.64 -12.26 -24.19
CA GLU A 121 1.66 -12.90 -25.03
C GLU A 121 1.14 -14.08 -25.86
N ALA A 122 0.20 -14.84 -25.30
CA ALA A 122 -0.39 -16.01 -25.94
C ALA A 122 -1.51 -15.65 -26.94
N GLY A 123 -2.01 -14.41 -26.95
CA GLY A 123 -3.09 -13.97 -27.82
C GLY A 123 -4.43 -14.66 -27.53
N THR A 124 -4.81 -14.71 -26.25
CA THR A 124 -6.08 -15.29 -25.78
C THR A 124 -7.31 -14.50 -26.23
N GLU A 125 -8.49 -15.14 -26.18
CA GLU A 125 -9.77 -14.49 -26.51
C GLU A 125 -10.02 -13.22 -25.67
N ALA A 126 -10.68 -12.22 -26.26
CA ALA A 126 -10.96 -10.94 -25.61
C ALA A 126 -11.73 -11.10 -24.29
N GLY A 127 -12.76 -11.97 -24.26
CA GLY A 127 -13.54 -12.23 -23.04
C GLY A 127 -12.71 -12.81 -21.89
N CYS A 128 -11.76 -13.70 -22.20
CA CYS A 128 -10.82 -14.24 -21.22
C CYS A 128 -9.90 -13.15 -20.64
N ARG A 129 -9.35 -12.29 -21.50
CA ARG A 129 -8.50 -11.17 -21.09
C ARG A 129 -9.26 -10.17 -20.23
N GLU A 130 -10.46 -9.79 -20.64
CA GLU A 130 -11.31 -8.86 -19.91
C GLU A 130 -11.69 -9.40 -18.54
N GLU A 131 -11.93 -10.70 -18.41
CA GLU A 131 -12.29 -11.33 -17.15
C GLU A 131 -11.10 -11.40 -16.17
N ILE A 132 -9.90 -11.78 -16.65
CA ILE A 132 -8.68 -11.71 -15.81
C ILE A 132 -8.44 -10.27 -15.36
N GLU A 133 -8.52 -9.32 -16.29
CA GLU A 133 -8.31 -7.90 -16.01
C GLU A 133 -9.33 -7.37 -15.00
N ARG A 134 -10.61 -7.76 -15.12
CA ARG A 134 -11.66 -7.42 -14.16
C ARG A 134 -11.31 -7.92 -12.76
N ARG A 135 -10.87 -9.18 -12.64
CA ARG A 135 -10.51 -9.77 -11.35
C ARG A 135 -9.27 -9.11 -10.77
N ALA A 136 -8.24 -8.87 -11.58
CA ALA A 136 -7.04 -8.16 -11.16
C ALA A 136 -7.35 -6.72 -10.70
N ALA A 137 -8.21 -6.02 -11.43
CA ALA A 137 -8.63 -4.66 -11.13
C ALA A 137 -9.43 -4.55 -9.83
N ARG A 138 -10.02 -5.62 -9.29
CA ARG A 138 -10.77 -5.55 -8.02
C ARG A 138 -9.91 -5.59 -6.76
N GLN A 139 -8.66 -6.05 -6.90
CA GLN A 139 -7.71 -6.27 -5.82
C GLN A 139 -6.34 -5.67 -6.12
N LEU A 140 -6.32 -4.62 -6.97
CA LEU A 140 -5.10 -3.90 -7.36
C LEU A 140 -4.37 -3.28 -6.15
N ASP A 141 -5.07 -3.04 -5.04
CA ASP A 141 -4.49 -2.54 -3.80
C ASP A 141 -3.55 -3.54 -3.10
N GLN A 142 -3.57 -4.81 -3.54
CA GLN A 142 -2.70 -5.90 -3.06
C GLN A 142 -1.65 -6.31 -4.11
N ALA A 143 -1.55 -5.59 -5.23
CA ALA A 143 -0.63 -5.94 -6.30
C ALA A 143 0.84 -5.71 -5.90
N PRO A 144 1.73 -6.68 -6.14
CA PRO A 144 3.16 -6.47 -6.02
C PRO A 144 3.69 -5.62 -7.19
N LEU A 145 4.56 -4.65 -6.88
CA LEU A 145 5.13 -3.72 -7.86
C LEU A 145 5.87 -4.46 -9.00
N LYS A 146 6.67 -5.48 -8.67
CA LYS A 146 7.41 -6.30 -9.65
C LYS A 146 6.49 -6.85 -10.76
N GLU A 147 5.33 -7.36 -10.38
CA GLU A 147 4.42 -7.98 -11.37
C GLU A 147 3.68 -6.94 -12.21
N LEU A 148 3.40 -5.77 -11.63
CA LEU A 148 2.84 -4.63 -12.36
C LEU A 148 3.87 -4.05 -13.35
N ALA A 149 5.14 -3.97 -12.95
CA ALA A 149 6.24 -3.45 -13.75
C ALA A 149 6.49 -4.25 -15.03
N ALA A 150 6.29 -5.57 -14.98
CA ALA A 150 6.48 -6.44 -16.14
C ALA A 150 5.23 -6.58 -17.02
N LEU A 151 4.19 -5.76 -16.83
CA LEU A 151 3.07 -5.62 -17.76
C LEU A 151 3.30 -4.47 -18.74
N ASP A 152 2.69 -4.59 -19.92
CA ASP A 152 2.64 -3.50 -20.88
C ASP A 152 2.00 -2.24 -20.27
N PHE A 153 2.57 -1.08 -20.58
CA PHE A 153 2.11 0.20 -20.04
C PHE A 153 0.61 0.44 -20.28
N GLU A 154 0.11 0.09 -21.48
CA GLU A 154 -1.29 0.23 -21.81
C GLU A 154 -2.19 -0.70 -20.98
N ALA A 155 -1.74 -1.92 -20.67
CA ALA A 155 -2.45 -2.82 -19.79
C ALA A 155 -2.53 -2.26 -18.37
N VAL A 156 -1.45 -1.65 -17.86
CA VAL A 156 -1.44 -0.96 -16.55
C VAL A 156 -2.43 0.20 -16.53
N VAL A 157 -2.45 1.03 -17.57
CA VAL A 157 -3.42 2.15 -17.67
C VAL A 157 -4.86 1.65 -17.66
N ARG A 158 -5.18 0.60 -18.43
CA ARG A 158 -6.53 0.00 -18.45
C ARG A 158 -6.91 -0.57 -17.09
N LEU A 159 -5.98 -1.28 -16.45
CA LEU A 159 -6.18 -1.87 -15.12
C LEU A 159 -6.47 -0.81 -14.05
N VAL A 160 -5.70 0.28 -14.02
CA VAL A 160 -5.90 1.39 -13.08
C VAL A 160 -7.23 2.09 -13.35
N ARG A 161 -7.56 2.38 -14.61
CA ARG A 161 -8.85 2.99 -14.96
C ARG A 161 -10.03 2.10 -14.55
N ARG A 162 -9.89 0.79 -14.72
CA ARG A 162 -10.91 -0.19 -14.30
C ARG A 162 -11.06 -0.28 -12.79
N PHE A 163 -9.94 -0.27 -12.06
CA PHE A 163 -9.94 -0.14 -10.60
C PHE A 163 -10.58 1.18 -10.15
N LEU A 164 -10.65 2.22 -10.98
CA LEU A 164 -11.29 3.49 -10.57
C LEU A 164 -12.73 3.62 -11.05
N SER A 165 -13.14 2.92 -12.11
CA SER A 165 -14.48 3.01 -12.69
C SER A 165 -15.51 2.10 -12.01
N GLU A 166 -15.09 0.97 -11.44
CA GLU A 166 -16.01 -0.03 -10.90
C GLU A 166 -16.53 0.42 -9.51
N GLU A 167 -17.57 1.26 -9.50
CA GLU A 167 -18.35 1.85 -8.38
C GLU A 167 -17.65 2.08 -7.01
N GLU A 168 -17.52 3.38 -6.67
CA GLU A 168 -16.95 3.96 -5.43
C GLU A 168 -17.51 3.39 -4.11
N VAL A 169 -18.72 2.83 -4.08
CA VAL A 169 -19.43 2.45 -2.84
C VAL A 169 -18.72 1.33 -2.06
N SER A 170 -17.88 0.52 -2.72
CA SER A 170 -17.20 -0.62 -2.10
C SER A 170 -15.72 -0.39 -1.77
N ARG A 171 -15.14 0.77 -2.11
CA ARG A 171 -13.70 1.00 -1.90
C ARG A 171 -13.43 1.81 -0.64
N SER A 172 -12.70 1.20 0.28
CA SER A 172 -12.10 1.95 1.39
C SER A 172 -11.10 2.97 0.84
N GLY A 173 -11.09 4.18 1.40
CA GLY A 173 -10.08 5.19 1.08
C GLY A 173 -8.63 4.70 1.28
N ALA A 174 -8.44 3.68 2.13
CA ALA A 174 -7.16 3.00 2.30
C ALA A 174 -6.73 2.21 1.04
N ALA A 175 -7.67 1.55 0.35
CA ALA A 175 -7.38 0.82 -0.89
C ALA A 175 -7.02 1.79 -2.03
N LEU A 176 -7.78 2.89 -2.16
CA LEU A 176 -7.46 3.98 -3.11
C LEU A 176 -6.06 4.54 -2.87
N SER A 177 -5.70 4.77 -1.60
CA SER A 177 -4.38 5.30 -1.22
C SER A 177 -3.24 4.30 -1.47
N LYS A 178 -3.48 2.99 -1.31
CA LYS A 178 -2.52 1.94 -1.67
C LYS A 178 -2.28 1.91 -3.17
N VAL A 179 -3.34 1.96 -3.99
CA VAL A 179 -3.22 1.99 -5.46
C VAL A 179 -2.53 3.27 -5.93
N ALA A 180 -2.85 4.43 -5.36
CA ALA A 180 -2.16 5.68 -5.70
C ALA A 180 -0.65 5.58 -5.47
N ARG A 181 -0.22 5.03 -4.32
CA ARG A 181 1.21 4.77 -4.05
C ARG A 181 1.82 3.78 -5.03
N LEU A 182 1.12 2.68 -5.33
CA LEU A 182 1.59 1.68 -6.29
C LEU A 182 1.80 2.29 -7.68
N VAL A 183 0.84 3.10 -8.16
CA VAL A 183 0.95 3.79 -9.46
C VAL A 183 2.10 4.79 -9.46
N HIS A 184 2.30 5.55 -8.37
CA HIS A 184 3.45 6.45 -8.26
C HIS A 184 4.79 5.70 -8.27
N SER A 185 4.88 4.57 -7.57
CA SER A 185 6.07 3.70 -7.59
C SER A 185 6.35 3.14 -8.98
N TYR A 186 5.31 2.63 -9.67
CA TYR A 186 5.42 2.16 -11.05
C TYR A 186 5.85 3.29 -12.00
N LEU A 187 5.25 4.48 -11.89
CA LEU A 187 5.63 5.64 -12.70
C LEU A 187 7.08 6.04 -12.46
N ALA A 188 7.60 5.93 -11.23
CA ALA A 188 8.98 6.22 -10.92
C ALA A 188 9.95 5.20 -11.55
N GLU A 189 9.58 3.92 -11.63
CA GLU A 189 10.37 2.89 -12.34
C GLU A 189 10.30 3.08 -13.86
N ALA A 190 9.08 3.25 -14.41
CA ALA A 190 8.86 3.45 -15.83
C ALA A 190 9.48 4.77 -16.35
N ALA A 191 9.60 5.80 -15.49
CA ALA A 191 10.18 7.08 -15.85
C ALA A 191 11.65 7.04 -16.23
N VAL A 192 12.37 5.96 -15.86
CA VAL A 192 13.77 5.74 -16.24
C VAL A 192 13.88 5.31 -17.70
N ASP A 193 12.84 4.69 -18.27
CA ASP A 193 12.81 4.25 -19.66
C ASP A 193 12.66 5.44 -20.61
N ARG A 194 13.58 5.56 -21.57
CA ARG A 194 13.58 6.60 -22.60
C ARG A 194 12.47 6.43 -23.64
N ASN A 195 11.87 5.24 -23.71
CA ASN A 195 10.76 4.95 -24.60
C ASN A 195 9.42 5.44 -24.03
N LEU A 196 9.36 5.81 -22.75
CA LEU A 196 8.13 6.32 -22.14
C LEU A 196 7.82 7.72 -22.63
N THR A 197 6.78 7.84 -23.47
CA THR A 197 6.37 9.12 -24.03
C THR A 197 5.67 9.99 -22.98
N LEU A 198 5.76 11.31 -23.12
CA LEU A 198 5.10 12.25 -22.21
C LEU A 198 3.57 12.02 -22.12
N PRO A 199 2.83 11.80 -23.23
CA PRO A 199 1.40 11.52 -23.15
C PRO A 199 1.08 10.27 -22.35
N GLN A 200 1.88 9.21 -22.46
CA GLN A 200 1.73 7.99 -21.66
C GLN A 200 1.91 8.29 -20.17
N PHE A 201 2.99 8.96 -19.79
CA PHE A 201 3.25 9.37 -18.41
C PHE A 201 2.07 10.17 -17.84
N VAL A 202 1.62 11.20 -18.58
CA VAL A 202 0.50 12.06 -18.17
C VAL A 202 -0.81 11.27 -18.08
N ALA A 203 -1.07 10.34 -19.00
CA ALA A 203 -2.29 9.55 -19.02
C ALA A 203 -2.44 8.66 -17.77
N LEU A 204 -1.34 8.06 -17.30
CA LEU A 204 -1.35 7.24 -16.10
C LEU A 204 -1.38 8.10 -14.82
N ALA A 205 -0.57 9.16 -14.77
CA ALA A 205 -0.56 10.07 -13.63
C ALA A 205 -1.92 10.76 -13.40
N SER A 206 -2.61 11.12 -14.48
CA SER A 206 -3.94 11.76 -14.44
C SER A 206 -5.08 10.76 -14.22
N ALA A 207 -4.83 9.46 -14.38
CA ALA A 207 -5.85 8.45 -14.08
C ALA A 207 -6.16 8.41 -12.58
N VAL A 208 -5.15 8.63 -11.71
CA VAL A 208 -5.32 8.62 -10.25
C VAL A 208 -5.89 9.95 -9.75
N PRO A 209 -7.08 9.97 -9.14
CA PRO A 209 -7.71 11.21 -8.69
C PRO A 209 -6.98 11.82 -7.48
N CYS A 210 -7.07 13.16 -7.35
CA CYS A 210 -6.39 13.91 -6.29
C CYS A 210 -6.78 13.50 -4.86
N HIS A 211 -8.00 13.01 -4.63
CA HIS A 211 -8.45 12.59 -3.30
C HIS A 211 -7.92 11.20 -2.90
N ALA A 212 -7.49 10.37 -3.85
CA ALA A 212 -6.81 9.11 -3.58
C ALA A 212 -5.36 9.32 -3.10
N ARG A 213 -4.81 10.53 -3.30
CA ARG A 213 -3.46 10.91 -2.93
C ARG A 213 -3.46 11.62 -1.57
N ALA A 214 -2.97 10.93 -0.54
CA ALA A 214 -2.71 11.53 0.76
C ALA A 214 -1.49 12.47 0.70
N THR A 215 -0.45 12.05 -0.01
CA THR A 215 0.77 12.83 -0.25
C THR A 215 1.16 12.76 -1.72
N ASP A 216 1.78 13.84 -2.21
CA ASP A 216 2.24 13.96 -3.60
C ASP A 216 3.74 13.67 -3.78
N ASP A 217 4.42 13.22 -2.73
CA ASP A 217 5.86 12.91 -2.76
C ASP A 217 6.21 11.85 -3.82
N GLY A 218 5.36 10.83 -3.95
CA GLY A 218 5.55 9.76 -4.93
C GLY A 218 5.44 10.26 -6.37
N ILE A 219 4.43 11.07 -6.68
CA ILE A 219 4.28 11.65 -8.03
C ILE A 219 5.38 12.68 -8.32
N TYR A 220 5.79 13.46 -7.31
CA TYR A 220 6.93 14.37 -7.43
C TYR A 220 8.22 13.61 -7.77
N ARG A 221 8.51 12.51 -7.05
CA ARG A 221 9.67 11.65 -7.34
C ARG A 221 9.62 11.12 -8.77
N ALA A 222 8.46 10.63 -9.22
CA ALA A 222 8.29 10.13 -10.59
C ALA A 222 8.54 11.23 -11.64
N ILE A 223 7.99 12.44 -11.42
CA ILE A 223 8.23 13.61 -12.28
C ILE A 223 9.71 13.97 -12.33
N ASP A 224 10.38 14.01 -11.17
CA ASP A 224 11.80 14.37 -11.09
C ASP A 224 12.69 13.38 -11.86
N ILE A 225 12.44 12.08 -11.69
CA ILE A 225 13.13 11.02 -12.43
C ILE A 225 12.86 11.17 -13.93
N TYR A 226 11.61 11.40 -14.32
CA TYR A 226 11.23 11.55 -15.73
C TYR A 226 11.95 12.72 -16.39
N ILE A 227 11.96 13.90 -15.74
CA ILE A 227 12.69 15.08 -16.23
C ILE A 227 14.20 14.82 -16.31
N LYS A 228 14.76 14.02 -15.37
CA LYS A 228 16.17 13.61 -15.41
C LYS A 228 16.48 12.73 -16.62
N ALA A 229 15.65 11.74 -16.88
CA ALA A 229 15.85 10.74 -17.92
C ALA A 229 15.57 11.29 -19.33
N HIS A 230 14.76 12.36 -19.43
CA HIS A 230 14.30 12.97 -20.68
C HIS A 230 14.76 14.44 -20.81
N PRO A 231 16.06 14.70 -21.07
CA PRO A 231 16.58 16.06 -21.15
C PRO A 231 15.98 16.88 -22.31
N GLY A 232 15.46 16.20 -23.35
CA GLY A 232 14.82 16.82 -24.52
C GLY A 232 13.45 17.47 -24.27
N LEU A 233 12.90 17.37 -23.04
CA LEU A 233 11.62 17.99 -22.71
C LEU A 233 11.69 19.52 -22.79
N SER A 234 10.74 20.11 -23.52
CA SER A 234 10.53 21.54 -23.63
C SER A 234 10.08 22.16 -22.30
N LYS A 235 10.23 23.49 -22.20
CA LYS A 235 9.79 24.26 -21.01
C LYS A 235 8.29 24.07 -20.73
N GLN A 236 7.46 23.96 -21.77
CA GLN A 236 6.02 23.77 -21.62
C GLN A 236 5.68 22.35 -21.13
N GLU A 237 6.41 21.33 -21.59
CA GLU A 237 6.20 19.96 -21.14
C GLU A 237 6.59 19.78 -19.66
N ARG A 238 7.74 20.36 -19.25
CA ARG A 238 8.14 20.38 -17.83
C ARG A 238 7.10 21.10 -16.96
N LYS A 239 6.51 22.18 -17.47
CA LYS A 239 5.40 22.88 -16.80
C LYS A 239 4.16 21.97 -16.70
N ASN A 240 3.79 21.26 -17.76
CA ASN A 240 2.66 20.35 -17.75
C ASN A 240 2.84 19.23 -16.72
N LEU A 241 4.04 18.63 -16.65
CA LEU A 241 4.38 17.62 -15.63
C LEU A 241 4.23 18.17 -14.21
N CYS A 242 4.76 19.36 -13.94
CA CYS A 242 4.67 19.99 -12.62
C CYS A 242 3.24 20.37 -12.22
N MET A 243 2.29 20.43 -13.16
CA MET A 243 0.86 20.66 -12.84
C MET A 243 0.15 19.40 -12.32
N LEU A 244 0.75 18.21 -12.45
CA LEU A 244 0.17 16.94 -11.96
C LEU A 244 0.29 16.80 -10.43
N MET A 245 1.24 17.50 -9.82
CA MET A 245 1.43 17.54 -8.37
C MET A 245 0.81 18.81 -7.75
N GLU A 246 0.21 18.64 -6.58
CA GLU A 246 -0.27 19.70 -5.71
C GLU A 246 0.78 19.99 -4.65
N SER A 247 1.46 21.14 -4.75
CA SER A 247 2.52 21.53 -3.80
C SER A 247 2.07 21.51 -2.32
N ARG A 248 0.77 21.70 -2.07
CA ARG A 248 0.18 21.65 -0.72
C ARG A 248 0.24 20.26 -0.07
N LYS A 249 0.26 19.19 -0.87
CA LYS A 249 0.30 17.78 -0.44
C LYS A 249 1.70 17.18 -0.40
N LEU A 250 2.73 17.97 -0.69
CA LEU A 250 4.11 17.54 -0.53
C LEU A 250 4.51 17.58 0.95
N SER A 251 5.37 16.65 1.37
CA SER A 251 6.06 16.73 2.66
C SER A 251 7.08 17.88 2.68
N THR A 252 7.51 18.26 3.88
CA THR A 252 8.54 19.30 4.07
C THR A 252 9.86 18.92 3.38
N GLU A 253 10.26 17.66 3.45
CA GLU A 253 11.45 17.12 2.78
C GLU A 253 11.32 17.19 1.26
N ALA A 254 10.18 16.77 0.70
CA ALA A 254 9.92 16.86 -0.73
C ALA A 254 9.88 18.32 -1.21
N CYS A 255 9.32 19.23 -0.42
CA CYS A 255 9.32 20.66 -0.70
C CYS A 255 10.73 21.25 -0.72
N LEU A 256 11.59 20.88 0.23
CA LEU A 256 12.98 21.33 0.29
C LEU A 256 13.74 20.86 -0.96
N HIS A 257 13.61 19.57 -1.31
CA HIS A 257 14.23 19.04 -2.53
C HIS A 257 13.70 19.73 -3.78
N ALA A 258 12.39 19.96 -3.88
CA ALA A 258 11.80 20.69 -5.00
C ALA A 258 12.25 22.15 -5.08
N ALA A 259 12.48 22.82 -3.95
CA ALA A 259 12.98 24.19 -3.92
C ALA A 259 14.41 24.32 -4.45
N GLN A 260 15.23 23.29 -4.25
CA GLN A 260 16.62 23.23 -4.68
C GLN A 260 16.80 22.64 -6.09
N ASN A 261 15.72 22.17 -6.72
CA ASN A 261 15.80 21.45 -7.98
C ASN A 261 15.78 22.39 -9.20
N GLU A 262 16.96 22.60 -9.80
CA GLU A 262 17.16 23.45 -10.97
C GLU A 262 16.43 22.97 -12.23
N ARG A 263 16.01 21.69 -12.28
CA ARG A 263 15.31 21.13 -13.45
C ARG A 263 13.85 21.57 -13.52
N LEU A 264 13.28 22.03 -12.41
CA LEU A 264 11.89 22.47 -12.33
C LEU A 264 11.72 23.90 -12.86
N PRO A 265 10.58 24.22 -13.49
CA PRO A 265 10.26 25.60 -13.85
C PRO A 265 10.19 26.49 -12.59
N VAL A 266 10.73 27.72 -12.68
CA VAL A 266 10.73 28.71 -11.58
C VAL A 266 9.34 28.89 -10.95
N ARG A 267 8.28 28.91 -11.77
CA ARG A 267 6.90 29.02 -11.30
C ARG A 267 6.45 27.83 -10.43
N ALA A 268 6.95 26.64 -10.68
CA ALA A 268 6.68 25.47 -9.84
C ALA A 268 7.38 25.59 -8.50
N VAL A 269 8.65 26.00 -8.49
CA VAL A 269 9.44 26.26 -7.28
C VAL A 269 8.79 27.31 -6.38
N ILE A 270 8.35 28.44 -6.96
CA ILE A 270 7.64 29.49 -6.20
C ILE A 270 6.36 28.94 -5.55
N ARG A 271 5.59 28.09 -6.23
CA ARG A 271 4.38 27.48 -5.65
C ARG A 271 4.70 26.56 -4.47
N VAL A 272 5.79 25.79 -4.56
CA VAL A 272 6.28 24.95 -3.46
C VAL A 272 6.64 25.82 -2.27
N LEU A 273 7.47 26.85 -2.46
CA LEU A 273 7.88 27.77 -1.39
C LEU A 273 6.69 28.48 -0.73
N LEU A 274 5.73 28.98 -1.52
CA LEU A 274 4.51 29.61 -0.99
C LEU A 274 3.64 28.62 -0.20
N SER A 275 3.57 27.36 -0.64
CA SER A 275 2.81 26.34 0.09
C SER A 275 3.45 25.97 1.43
N GLU A 276 4.79 25.98 1.52
CA GLU A 276 5.50 25.81 2.78
C GLU A 276 5.31 27.01 3.72
N GLN A 277 5.36 28.23 3.19
CA GLN A 277 5.05 29.44 3.97
C GLN A 277 3.62 29.41 4.54
N ASP A 278 2.63 28.99 3.73
CA ASP A 278 1.25 28.82 4.19
C ASP A 278 1.16 27.76 5.32
N LYS A 279 1.94 26.66 5.26
CA LYS A 279 1.98 25.63 6.32
C LYS A 279 2.60 26.17 7.61
N LEU A 280 3.74 26.84 7.50
CA LEU A 280 4.43 27.45 8.65
C LEU A 280 3.59 28.56 9.29
N SER A 281 2.96 29.42 8.49
CA SER A 281 2.05 30.46 8.99
C SER A 281 0.90 29.85 9.80
N ARG A 282 0.30 28.74 9.35
CA ARG A 282 -0.75 28.05 10.10
C ARG A 282 -0.27 27.46 11.41
N HIS A 283 0.98 26.97 11.47
CA HIS A 283 1.59 26.50 12.72
C HIS A 283 1.89 27.66 13.67
N ILE A 284 2.27 28.83 13.15
CA ILE A 284 2.49 30.05 13.92
C ILE A 284 1.16 30.60 14.44
N ASP A 285 0.11 30.66 13.62
CA ASP A 285 -1.23 31.12 14.02
C ASP A 285 -1.89 30.20 15.06
N TRP A 286 -1.52 28.91 15.08
CA TRP A 286 -1.96 27.96 16.10
C TRP A 286 -1.13 28.01 17.39
N SER A 287 0.14 28.39 17.29
CA SER A 287 1.06 28.51 18.44
C SER A 287 1.10 29.92 19.04
N GLY A 288 0.51 30.91 18.37
CA GLY A 288 0.51 32.33 18.73
C GLY A 288 -0.76 32.77 19.45
N SER A 289 -1.03 32.20 20.64
CA SER A 289 -1.87 32.87 21.65
C SER A 289 -1.11 32.98 22.96
N LEU A 290 -0.05 33.76 22.95
CA LEU A 290 0.50 34.43 24.12
C LEU A 290 0.87 35.86 23.70
N ALA A 291 0.44 36.81 24.52
CA ALA A 291 0.38 38.24 24.27
C ALA A 291 1.72 38.91 23.87
N GLY A 292 1.63 39.94 23.03
CA GLY A 292 2.70 40.92 22.80
C GLY A 292 2.22 42.08 21.92
N PRO A 293 2.43 43.36 22.29
CA PRO A 293 1.71 44.49 21.71
C PRO A 293 2.19 44.88 20.31
N ARG A 294 1.22 45.29 19.50
CA ARG A 294 1.35 45.78 18.13
C ARG A 294 2.37 46.93 18.05
N ILE A 295 3.31 46.84 17.12
CA ILE A 295 4.06 47.99 16.60
C ILE A 295 3.30 48.51 15.35
N PRO A 296 2.96 49.81 15.25
CA PRO A 296 2.29 50.35 14.09
C PRO A 296 3.32 50.85 13.06
N GLY A 297 3.24 50.34 11.83
CA GLY A 297 3.92 50.96 10.68
C GLY A 297 4.44 50.00 9.63
N VAL A 298 3.60 49.74 8.60
CA VAL A 298 3.90 49.66 7.15
C VAL A 298 2.75 48.88 6.52
N GLY A 299 1.95 49.62 5.74
CA GLY A 299 0.79 49.10 5.05
C GLY A 299 1.17 48.16 3.91
N LEU A 300 0.70 46.92 4.01
CA LEU A 300 0.23 46.12 2.89
C LEU A 300 -0.91 45.27 3.44
N ALA A 301 -2.13 45.69 3.13
CA ALA A 301 -3.35 44.99 3.50
C ALA A 301 -3.25 43.54 3.01
N ALA A 302 -3.25 42.59 3.96
CA ALA A 302 -3.38 41.18 3.64
C ALA A 302 -4.66 40.97 2.81
N PRO A 303 -4.60 40.27 1.66
CA PRO A 303 -5.80 40.02 0.90
C PRO A 303 -6.64 39.00 1.69
N VAL A 304 -7.86 39.42 2.03
CA VAL A 304 -8.92 38.56 2.55
C VAL A 304 -9.09 37.39 1.58
N ARG A 305 -8.59 36.20 1.94
CA ARG A 305 -8.85 34.96 1.20
C ARG A 305 -10.31 34.58 1.42
N CYS A 306 -11.12 34.56 0.35
CA CYS A 306 -12.41 33.90 0.35
C CYS A 306 -12.21 32.38 0.54
N LEU A 307 -12.56 31.88 1.73
CA LEU A 307 -12.55 30.45 2.04
C LEU A 307 -13.71 29.74 1.33
N SER A 308 -13.50 28.49 0.92
CA SER A 308 -14.56 27.68 0.33
C SER A 308 -15.67 27.41 1.36
N LYS A 309 -16.94 27.30 0.92
CA LYS A 309 -18.09 27.04 1.83
C LYS A 309 -17.88 25.79 2.73
N ARG A 310 -17.11 24.80 2.25
CA ARG A 310 -16.79 23.57 2.98
C ARG A 310 -15.75 23.81 4.09
N GLU A 311 -14.73 24.62 3.83
CA GLU A 311 -13.72 24.99 4.83
C GLU A 311 -14.28 25.91 5.91
N VAL A 312 -15.18 26.83 5.57
CA VAL A 312 -15.87 27.67 6.56
C VAL A 312 -16.71 26.81 7.50
N ARG A 313 -17.45 25.82 6.95
CA ARG A 313 -18.25 24.89 7.78
C ARG A 313 -17.37 24.07 8.73
N GLN A 314 -16.27 23.51 8.24
CA GLN A 314 -15.32 22.75 9.06
C GLN A 314 -14.65 23.62 10.14
N GLN A 315 -14.34 24.88 9.85
CA GLN A 315 -13.79 25.80 10.86
C GLN A 315 -14.80 26.19 11.94
N ILE A 316 -16.09 26.34 11.59
CA ILE A 316 -17.14 26.61 12.56
C ILE A 316 -17.36 25.40 13.46
N GLU A 317 -17.42 24.20 12.89
CA GLU A 317 -17.53 22.95 13.66
C GLU A 317 -16.32 22.76 14.58
N MET A 318 -15.11 23.02 14.09
CA MET A 318 -13.90 22.94 14.91
C MET A 318 -13.89 23.96 16.06
N ARG A 319 -14.42 25.18 15.86
CA ARG A 319 -14.57 26.17 16.95
C ARG A 319 -15.60 25.73 17.98
N ARG A 320 -16.75 25.22 17.55
CA ARG A 320 -17.78 24.69 18.47
C ARG A 320 -17.24 23.52 19.28
N LEU A 321 -16.58 22.57 18.64
CA LEU A 321 -15.99 21.43 19.33
C LEU A 321 -14.91 21.86 20.35
N LYS A 322 -14.14 22.92 20.06
CA LYS A 322 -13.18 23.47 21.03
C LYS A 322 -13.88 24.10 22.24
N GLU A 323 -14.97 24.82 22.02
CA GLU A 323 -15.79 25.39 23.10
C GLU A 323 -16.41 24.28 23.96
N ASP A 324 -16.96 23.24 23.32
CA ASP A 324 -17.54 22.08 24.00
C ASP A 324 -16.49 21.33 24.83
N VAL A 325 -15.28 21.14 24.30
CA VAL A 325 -14.16 20.53 25.03
C VAL A 325 -13.74 21.39 26.23
N ALA A 326 -13.69 22.71 26.09
CA ALA A 326 -13.36 23.60 27.20
C ALA A 326 -14.43 23.55 28.31
N ILE A 327 -15.71 23.47 27.93
CA ILE A 327 -16.83 23.31 28.88
C ILE A 327 -16.73 21.96 29.59
N LEU A 328 -16.50 20.87 28.85
CA LEU A 328 -16.35 19.53 29.41
C LEU A 328 -15.16 19.44 30.37
N GLN A 329 -14.01 20.02 30.00
CA GLN A 329 -12.85 20.11 30.89
C GLN A 329 -13.17 20.83 32.20
N ARG A 330 -13.92 21.94 32.12
CA ARG A 330 -14.37 22.66 33.31
C ARG A 330 -15.32 21.82 34.17
N GLN A 331 -16.21 21.05 33.55
CA GLN A 331 -17.11 20.13 34.25
C GLN A 331 -16.36 18.99 34.93
N CYS A 332 -15.36 18.39 34.27
CA CYS A 332 -14.50 17.38 34.86
C CYS A 332 -13.78 17.91 36.12
N LEU A 333 -13.22 19.11 36.05
CA LEU A 333 -12.55 19.73 37.21
C LEU A 333 -13.52 20.03 38.37
N ILE A 334 -14.77 20.39 38.07
CA ILE A 334 -15.80 20.58 39.10
C ILE A 334 -16.16 19.24 39.74
N MET A 335 -16.33 18.20 38.93
CA MET A 335 -16.70 16.86 39.38
C MET A 335 -15.58 16.21 40.19
N GLU A 336 -14.32 16.37 39.81
CA GLU A 336 -13.15 15.93 40.56
C GLU A 336 -13.13 16.55 41.97
N ARG A 337 -13.36 17.87 42.07
CA ARG A 337 -13.45 18.55 43.38
C ARG A 337 -14.66 18.10 44.20
N GLN A 338 -15.76 17.71 43.57
CA GLN A 338 -16.92 17.15 44.26
C GLN A 338 -16.60 15.76 44.82
N ILE A 339 -15.88 14.93 44.05
CA ILE A 339 -15.41 13.61 44.50
C ILE A 339 -14.44 13.76 45.67
N GLU A 340 -13.48 14.68 45.62
CA GLU A 340 -12.56 14.97 46.74
C GLU A 340 -13.31 15.39 48.01
N LYS A 341 -14.29 16.29 47.90
CA LYS A 341 -15.13 16.71 49.04
C LYS A 341 -15.96 15.55 49.61
N LEU A 342 -16.44 14.63 48.77
CA LEU A 342 -17.17 13.45 49.22
C LEU A 342 -16.23 12.42 49.89
N LEU A 343 -14.99 12.31 49.42
CA LEU A 343 -13.95 11.47 50.03
C LEU A 343 -13.46 12.02 51.39
N GLU A 344 -13.34 13.34 51.54
CA GLU A 344 -13.01 13.99 52.80
C GLU A 344 -14.15 13.87 53.82
N LYS A 345 -15.40 14.02 53.39
CA LYS A 345 -16.57 13.77 54.24
C LYS A 345 -16.67 12.30 54.67
N LYS A 346 -16.28 11.35 53.81
CA LYS A 346 -16.17 9.93 54.19
C LYS A 346 -15.01 9.67 55.17
N LYS A 347 -13.89 10.39 55.07
CA LYS A 347 -12.80 10.34 56.08
C LYS A 347 -13.24 10.86 57.45
N GLY A 348 -14.14 11.85 57.50
CA GLY A 348 -14.74 12.36 58.74
C GLY A 348 -15.75 11.41 59.41
N TYR A 349 -16.42 10.55 58.63
CA TYR A 349 -17.40 9.57 59.13
C TYR A 349 -16.82 8.19 59.46
N PHE A 350 -15.59 7.89 59.04
CA PHE A 350 -14.86 6.66 59.38
C PHE A 350 -13.78 6.89 60.44
N SER A 351 -14.14 7.57 61.54
CA SER A 351 -13.42 7.44 62.79
C SER A 351 -14.19 6.45 63.67
N TRP A 352 -13.94 5.15 63.48
CA TRP A 352 -14.14 4.16 64.54
C TRP A 352 -12.99 3.16 64.53
N LYS A 353 -12.15 3.33 65.56
CA LYS A 353 -11.44 2.31 66.35
C LYS A 353 -10.44 1.39 65.64
N ARG A 354 -9.18 1.57 66.03
CA ARG A 354 -8.23 0.47 66.26
C ARG A 354 -8.91 -0.67 67.02
N LEU A 355 -8.79 -1.88 66.46
CA LEU A 355 -8.93 -3.25 67.01
C LEU A 355 -9.49 -4.06 65.83
N GLY A 356 -8.73 -4.81 65.05
CA GLY A 356 -7.72 -5.80 65.38
C GLY A 356 -7.95 -6.97 64.40
N GLY A 357 -6.93 -7.76 64.12
CA GLY A 357 -7.10 -9.04 63.42
C GLY A 357 -6.70 -9.04 61.94
N ALA A 358 -5.47 -9.50 61.74
CA ALA A 358 -4.91 -10.19 60.58
C ALA A 358 -5.90 -10.74 59.53
N VAL A 359 -5.50 -10.71 58.26
CA VAL A 359 -4.85 -11.85 57.57
C VAL A 359 -4.44 -11.44 56.14
N PHE A 360 -3.19 -11.77 55.81
CA PHE A 360 -2.53 -11.95 54.50
C PHE A 360 -3.46 -12.17 53.27
N LYS A 361 -3.13 -11.85 52.02
CA LYS A 361 -1.85 -11.91 51.29
C LYS A 361 -2.05 -11.26 49.91
N ALA A 362 -1.11 -10.46 49.43
CA ALA A 362 -0.89 -10.27 48.00
C ALA A 362 0.62 -10.18 47.75
N SER A 363 1.20 -11.29 47.31
CA SER A 363 2.59 -11.34 46.83
C SER A 363 2.69 -10.65 45.48
N LYS A 364 3.38 -9.51 45.53
CA LYS A 364 4.35 -8.92 44.60
C LYS A 364 4.84 -9.84 43.45
N ILE A 365 4.89 -9.28 42.24
CA ILE A 365 6.04 -9.16 41.30
C ILE A 365 5.61 -7.99 40.38
N GLY A 366 6.28 -6.85 40.20
CA GLY A 366 7.67 -6.47 40.43
C GLY A 366 8.42 -6.40 39.09
N GLU A 367 8.49 -5.21 38.49
CA GLU A 367 9.59 -4.69 37.62
C GLU A 367 9.08 -3.37 36.95
N THR A 368 9.35 -2.15 37.44
CA THR A 368 10.59 -1.33 37.42
C THR A 368 11.37 -1.33 36.11
N VAL A 369 11.47 -0.17 35.44
CA VAL A 369 12.74 0.57 35.18
C VAL A 369 12.40 1.98 34.63
N VAL A 370 12.50 3.00 35.49
CA VAL A 370 13.54 4.06 35.61
C VAL A 370 13.24 5.32 34.79
N GLY A 371 12.76 6.33 35.49
CA GLY A 371 13.22 7.71 35.31
C GLY A 371 14.14 8.05 36.49
N ALA A 372 15.25 8.73 36.22
CA ALA A 372 16.00 9.45 37.25
C ALA A 372 16.57 10.73 36.62
N SER A 373 16.04 11.84 37.09
CA SER A 373 16.53 13.19 36.82
C SER A 373 17.41 13.65 37.99
N SER A 374 18.37 14.52 37.65
CA SER A 374 18.94 15.62 38.47
C SER A 374 20.12 15.26 39.40
N PRO A 375 20.87 16.24 39.97
CA PRO A 375 21.19 17.63 39.55
C PRO A 375 22.69 18.06 39.76
N PHE A 376 23.08 19.27 39.27
CA PHE A 376 24.13 20.22 39.80
C PHE A 376 25.60 19.75 39.90
N HIS A 377 26.70 20.51 39.70
CA HIS A 377 27.06 21.88 39.29
C HIS A 377 28.61 21.95 39.20
N SER A 378 29.13 22.98 38.52
CA SER A 378 30.42 23.67 38.75
C SER A 378 31.76 23.18 38.13
N GLY A 379 32.46 24.16 37.55
CA GLY A 379 33.92 24.23 37.29
C GLY A 379 34.39 23.51 36.03
N GLY A 380 35.13 24.07 35.08
CA GLY A 380 35.99 25.25 35.06
C GLY A 380 37.27 24.90 34.27
N SER A 381 37.65 25.79 33.34
CA SER A 381 39.01 26.00 32.81
C SER A 381 39.61 25.05 31.74
N ARG A 382 39.88 25.69 30.59
CA ARG A 382 41.12 25.68 29.77
C ARG A 382 41.97 24.40 29.74
N THR A 383 42.18 23.86 28.54
CA THR A 383 43.31 24.22 27.63
C THR A 383 42.99 23.81 26.21
#